data_AF-A0AA47L9T0-F1
#
_entry.id   AF-A0AA47L9T0-F1
#
_cell.length_a   1.000
_cell.length_b   1.000
_cell.length_c   1.000
_cell.angle_alpha   90.00
_cell.angle_beta   90.00
_cell.angle_gamma   90.00
#
_symmetry.space_group_name_H-M   'P 1'
#
loop_
_entity.id
_entity.type
_entity.pdbx_description
1 polymer ?
#
loop_
_entity_poly.entity_id
_entity_poly.type
_entity_poly.pdbx_seq_one_letter_code
_entity_poly.pdbx_strand_id
1 'polypeptide(L)'
;MRNLHGKRPTPDTVYVSESGQRIYVEDVIGEEDDEFYLVMIVPAEDKDDMGAMGDELDPHQWVEMMNTLGLEPEVEAGGAELEHLRSMFTKQ
;
A
#
# COMPACT_ATOMS: atom_id res chain seq x y z
N MET A 1 -9.52 9.56 -19.21
CA MET A 1 -9.52 8.54 -18.15
C MET A 1 -8.11 8.49 -17.57
N ARG A 2 -7.94 8.63 -16.25
CA ARG A 2 -6.62 8.43 -15.61
C ARG A 2 -6.36 6.92 -15.61
N ASN A 3 -5.19 6.49 -16.04
CA ASN A 3 -4.80 5.09 -16.05
C ASN A 3 -4.55 4.63 -14.58
N LEU A 4 -5.36 3.69 -14.08
CA LEU A 4 -5.31 3.22 -12.68
C LEU A 4 -4.47 1.94 -12.50
N HIS A 5 -4.04 1.31 -13.60
CA HIS A 5 -3.35 0.00 -13.60
C HIS A 5 -2.02 -0.06 -12.83
N GLY A 6 -1.45 1.09 -12.43
CA GLY A 6 -0.23 1.15 -11.62
C GLY A 6 -0.45 1.61 -10.17
N LYS A 7 -1.70 1.70 -9.72
CA LYS A 7 -2.05 2.24 -8.39
C LYS A 7 -2.84 1.27 -7.52
N ARG A 8 -3.11 0.05 -7.99
CA ARG A 8 -3.69 -1.01 -7.17
C ARG A 8 -2.76 -1.30 -5.98
N PRO A 9 -3.26 -1.32 -4.73
CA PRO A 9 -2.43 -1.62 -3.59
C PRO A 9 -2.03 -3.09 -3.54
N THR A 10 -1.00 -3.38 -2.77
CA THR A 10 -0.68 -4.76 -2.36
C THR A 10 -1.42 -5.05 -1.05
N PRO A 11 -2.12 -6.20 -0.92
CA PRO A 11 -2.68 -6.60 0.36
C PRO A 11 -1.57 -6.84 1.39
N ASP A 12 -1.94 -6.89 2.67
CA ASP A 12 -1.04 -7.06 3.81
C ASP A 12 0.11 -6.03 3.86
N THR A 13 -0.16 -4.81 3.40
CA THR A 13 0.83 -3.74 3.30
C THR A 13 0.38 -2.51 4.09
N VAL A 14 1.29 -1.93 4.87
CA VAL A 14 1.07 -0.62 5.50
C VAL A 14 1.49 0.47 4.53
N TYR A 15 0.67 1.50 4.39
CA TYR A 15 0.97 2.74 3.68
C TYR A 15 1.05 3.89 4.68
N VAL A 16 2.05 4.76 4.51
CA VAL A 16 2.35 5.86 5.44
C VAL A 16 2.32 7.18 4.70
N SER A 17 1.65 8.18 5.28
CA SER A 17 1.68 9.56 4.77
C SER A 17 2.91 10.30 5.27
N GLU A 18 3.26 11.41 4.62
CA GLU A 18 4.29 12.34 5.13
C GLU A 18 3.95 12.90 6.54
N SER A 19 2.66 12.96 6.89
CA SER A 19 2.18 13.41 8.20
C SER A 19 2.22 12.31 9.28
N GLY A 20 2.59 11.08 8.92
CA GLY A 20 2.70 9.94 9.83
C GLY A 20 1.40 9.15 10.05
N GLN A 21 0.36 9.40 9.26
CA GLN A 21 -0.83 8.55 9.25
C GLN A 21 -0.48 7.20 8.62
N ARG A 22 -0.91 6.11 9.24
CA ARG A 22 -0.60 4.74 8.81
C ARG A 22 -1.88 3.98 8.53
N ILE A 23 -2.02 3.46 7.32
CA ILE A 23 -3.19 2.71 6.86
C ILE A 23 -2.71 1.32 6.48
N TYR A 24 -3.38 0.29 6.96
CA TYR A 24 -3.14 -1.09 6.57
C TYR A 24 -4.14 -1.52 5.53
N VAL A 25 -3.67 -2.16 4.45
CA VAL A 25 -4.52 -2.80 3.44
C VAL A 25 -4.75 -4.24 3.86
N GLU A 26 -5.97 -4.56 4.27
CA GLU A 26 -6.36 -5.90 4.71
C GLU A 26 -6.50 -6.85 3.53
N ASP A 27 -7.17 -6.41 2.46
CA ASP A 27 -7.41 -7.22 1.27
C ASP A 27 -7.65 -6.35 0.03
N VAL A 28 -7.45 -6.93 -1.15
CA VAL A 28 -7.74 -6.32 -2.45
C VAL A 28 -8.53 -7.29 -3.32
N ILE A 29 -9.85 -7.14 -3.30
CA ILE A 29 -10.80 -8.07 -3.94
C ILE A 29 -11.00 -7.67 -5.41
N GLY A 30 -10.79 -8.61 -6.32
CA GLY A 30 -10.95 -8.43 -7.78
C GLY A 30 -9.85 -9.18 -8.53
N GLU A 31 -10.06 -9.48 -9.82
CA GLU A 31 -9.01 -10.13 -10.62
C GLU A 31 -7.82 -9.17 -10.79
N GLU A 32 -6.57 -9.68 -10.78
CA GLU A 32 -5.35 -8.84 -10.78
C GLU A 32 -5.29 -7.87 -11.96
N ASP A 33 -5.84 -8.26 -13.12
CA ASP A 33 -5.86 -7.50 -14.36
C ASP A 33 -7.15 -6.68 -14.58
N ASP A 34 -8.10 -6.71 -13.63
CA ASP A 34 -9.35 -5.96 -13.75
C ASP A 34 -9.19 -4.49 -13.31
N GLU A 35 -9.89 -3.60 -14.00
CA GLU A 35 -10.03 -2.19 -13.63
C GLU A 35 -10.94 -2.01 -12.40
N PHE A 36 -11.82 -2.98 -12.14
CA PHE A 36 -12.70 -2.98 -10.98
C PHE A 36 -12.14 -3.87 -9.85
N TYR A 37 -11.79 -3.24 -8.73
CA TYR A 37 -11.36 -3.91 -7.50
C TYR A 37 -11.85 -3.14 -6.27
N LEU A 38 -11.93 -3.81 -5.13
CA LEU A 38 -12.23 -3.21 -3.84
C LEU A 38 -11.01 -3.32 -2.93
N VAL A 39 -10.72 -2.25 -2.19
CA VAL A 39 -9.62 -2.20 -1.22
C VAL A 39 -10.22 -2.13 0.17
N MET A 40 -9.91 -3.12 1.01
CA MET A 40 -10.29 -3.15 2.42
C MET A 40 -9.16 -2.56 3.24
N ILE A 41 -9.46 -1.55 4.06
CA ILE A 41 -8.43 -0.87 4.87
C ILE A 41 -8.86 -0.68 6.32
N VAL A 42 -7.87 -0.64 7.22
CA VAL A 42 -8.01 -0.22 8.62
C VAL A 42 -6.86 0.71 9.03
N PRO A 43 -6.99 1.48 10.12
CA PRO A 43 -5.81 2.08 10.76
C PRO A 43 -4.76 1.01 11.06
N ALA A 44 -3.49 1.29 10.77
CA ALA A 44 -2.45 0.26 10.91
C ALA A 44 -2.22 -0.21 12.36
N GLU A 45 -2.65 0.57 13.35
CA GLU A 45 -2.66 0.19 14.77
C GLU A 45 -3.69 -0.89 15.10
N ASP A 46 -4.73 -1.02 14.27
CA ASP A 46 -5.84 -1.94 14.46
C ASP A 46 -5.74 -3.20 13.57
N LYS A 47 -4.64 -3.39 12.83
CA LYS A 47 -4.49 -4.49 11.85
C LYS A 47 -4.68 -5.90 12.42
N ASP A 48 -4.46 -6.06 13.72
CA ASP A 48 -4.58 -7.34 14.45
C ASP A 48 -5.90 -7.43 15.25
N ASP A 49 -6.75 -6.40 15.20
CA ASP A 49 -8.05 -6.35 15.85
C ASP A 49 -9.16 -6.78 14.89
N MET A 50 -9.62 -8.03 15.05
CA MET A 50 -10.74 -8.59 14.27
C MET A 50 -12.08 -7.87 14.48
N GLY A 51 -12.19 -6.98 15.48
CA GLY A 51 -13.36 -6.15 15.76
C GLY A 51 -13.26 -4.74 15.21
N ALA A 52 -12.15 -4.37 14.57
CA ALA A 52 -11.94 -3.04 14.01
C ALA A 52 -12.95 -2.73 12.90
N MET A 53 -13.40 -1.47 12.84
CA MET A 53 -14.18 -0.98 11.72
C MET A 53 -13.24 -0.53 10.62
N GLY A 54 -13.19 -1.30 9.53
CA GLY A 54 -12.49 -0.92 8.30
C GLY A 54 -13.37 -0.16 7.31
N ASP A 55 -12.72 0.43 6.32
CA ASP A 55 -13.34 1.06 5.16
C ASP A 55 -13.17 0.17 3.92
N GLU A 56 -14.18 0.15 3.05
CA GLU A 56 -14.11 -0.45 1.72
C GLU A 56 -14.06 0.68 0.68
N LEU A 57 -13.03 0.67 -0.16
CA LEU A 57 -12.80 1.69 -1.17
C LEU A 57 -12.81 1.09 -2.58
N ASP A 58 -13.47 1.78 -3.51
CA ASP A 58 -13.30 1.53 -4.93
C ASP A 58 -11.93 2.03 -5.46
N PRO A 59 -11.54 1.70 -6.70
CA PRO A 59 -10.24 2.09 -7.26
C PRO A 59 -10.02 3.60 -7.33
N HIS A 60 -11.09 4.37 -7.54
CA HIS A 60 -11.02 5.82 -7.61
C HIS A 60 -10.82 6.43 -6.23
N GLN A 61 -11.57 5.95 -5.23
CA GLN A 61 -11.47 6.40 -3.84
C GLN A 61 -10.09 6.09 -3.26
N TRP A 62 -9.56 4.90 -3.51
CA TRP A 62 -8.19 4.53 -3.12
C TRP A 62 -7.15 5.48 -3.72
N VAL A 63 -7.22 5.72 -5.03
CA VAL A 63 -6.25 6.60 -5.70
C VAL A 63 -6.40 8.05 -5.27
N GLU A 64 -7.61 8.53 -5.03
CA GLU A 64 -7.84 9.86 -4.46
C GLU A 64 -7.21 10.00 -3.07
N MET A 65 -7.40 9.00 -2.20
CA MET A 65 -6.81 8.97 -0.88
C MET A 65 -5.27 8.98 -0.94
N MET A 66 -4.68 8.11 -1.76
CA MET A 66 -3.22 8.06 -1.99
C MET A 66 -2.66 9.42 -2.40
N ASN A 67 -3.30 10.10 -3.35
CA ASN A 67 -2.85 11.41 -3.83
C ASN A 67 -3.06 12.53 -2.80
N THR A 68 -4.13 12.46 -2.00
CA THR A 68 -4.48 13.51 -1.04
C THR A 68 -3.59 13.45 0.20
N LEU A 69 -3.30 12.23 0.65
CA LEU A 69 -2.50 12.00 1.85
C LEU A 69 -1.01 11.80 1.55
N GLY A 70 -0.62 11.65 0.27
CA GLY A 70 0.76 11.37 -0.10
C GLY A 70 1.24 10.04 0.48
N LEU A 71 0.38 9.02 0.42
CA LEU A 71 0.67 7.69 0.97
C LEU A 71 1.69 6.97 0.10
N GLU A 72 2.69 6.38 0.76
CA GLU A 72 3.67 5.50 0.16
C GLU A 72 3.77 4.21 0.98
N PRO A 73 4.06 3.04 0.36
CA PRO A 73 4.18 1.80 1.11
C PRO A 73 5.31 1.90 2.14
N GLU A 74 5.05 1.44 3.36
CA GLU A 74 6.06 1.26 4.38
C GLU A 74 7.02 0.19 3.90
N VAL A 75 8.20 0.62 3.46
CA VAL A 75 9.28 -0.31 3.16
C VAL A 75 9.72 -0.88 4.49
N GLU A 76 9.25 -2.09 4.83
CA GLU A 76 9.87 -2.84 5.93
C GLU A 76 11.38 -2.84 5.68
N ALA A 77 12.17 -2.65 6.75
CA ALA A 77 13.61 -2.49 6.68
C ALA A 77 14.34 -3.78 6.22
N GLY A 78 14.05 -4.28 5.02
CA GLY A 78 14.89 -5.12 4.17
C GLY A 78 15.93 -4.31 3.39
N GLY A 79 16.13 -3.03 3.74
CA GLY A 79 17.16 -2.16 3.17
C GLY A 79 18.60 -2.72 3.29
N ALA A 80 18.83 -3.74 4.12
CA ALA A 80 20.11 -4.43 4.18
C ALA A 80 20.43 -5.27 2.93
N GLU A 81 19.42 -5.80 2.22
CA GLU A 81 19.66 -6.68 1.07
C GLU A 81 19.94 -5.88 -0.21
N LEU A 82 19.25 -4.75 -0.40
CA LEU A 82 19.47 -3.85 -1.54
C LEU A 82 20.80 -3.08 -1.46
N GLU A 83 21.26 -2.71 -0.26
CA GLU A 83 22.59 -2.10 -0.10
C GLU A 83 23.72 -3.14 -0.26
N HIS A 84 23.54 -4.38 0.21
CA HIS A 84 24.50 -5.45 -0.01
C HIS A 84 24.65 -5.78 -1.51
N LEU A 85 23.53 -5.87 -2.23
CA LEU A 85 23.53 -6.07 -3.68
C LEU A 85 24.20 -4.90 -4.41
N ARG A 86 23.91 -3.64 -4.06
CA ARG A 86 24.60 -2.47 -4.65
C ARG A 86 26.10 -2.44 -4.36
N SER A 87 26.53 -2.89 -3.19
CA SER A 87 27.95 -2.97 -2.82
C SER A 87 28.71 -4.06 -3.60
N MET A 88 28.04 -5.17 -3.95
CA MET A 88 28.64 -6.24 -4.74
C MET A 88 28.92 -5.86 -6.20
N PHE A 89 28.10 -4.97 -6.79
CA PHE A 89 28.24 -4.57 -8.20
C PHE A 89 29.10 -3.32 -8.45
N THR A 90 29.67 -2.70 -7.41
CA THR A 90 30.50 -1.48 -7.54
C THR A 90 32.00 -1.70 -7.39
N LYS A 91 32.48 -2.95 -7.30
CA LYS A 91 33.90 -3.28 -7.46
C LYS A 91 34.19 -3.75 -8.89
N GLN A 92 34.46 -2.80 -9.78
CA GLN A 92 35.32 -3.00 -10.95
C GLN A 92 36.36 -1.88 -11.02
#